data_AF-L8N7X3-F1
#
_entry.id   AF-L8N7X3-F1
#
_cell.length_a   1.000
_cell.length_b   1.000
_cell.length_c   1.000
_cell.angle_alpha   90.00
_cell.angle_beta   90.00
_cell.angle_gamma   90.00
#
_symmetry.space_group_name_H-M   'P 1'
#
loop_
_entity.id
_entity.type
_entity.pdbx_description
1 polymer ?
#
loop_
_entity_poly.entity_id
_entity_poly.type
_entity_poly.pdbx_seq_one_letter_code
_entity_poly.pdbx_strand_id
1 'polypeptide(L)'
;MLLLAVLPVAMQAQTSDELGNYYKNETPVQSTRNSQNGSGSLWRVVVADGLNCRRAASLQSPVLRTYLRDALLEVEVYRGGSDEVLVNAVDENGKPWMPVRGKDFSDVCYVRANSRYIQPVLR
;
A
#
# COMPACT_ATOMS: atom_id res chain seq x y z
N MET A 1 -15.33 41.62 -11.66
CA MET A 1 -15.62 40.18 -11.55
C MET A 1 -14.30 39.46 -11.36
N LEU A 2 -14.00 39.01 -10.14
CA LEU A 2 -12.80 38.22 -9.84
C LEU A 2 -13.08 36.77 -10.26
N LEU A 3 -12.39 36.27 -11.29
CA LEU A 3 -12.36 34.84 -11.58
C LEU A 3 -11.48 34.17 -10.51
N LEU A 4 -12.12 33.49 -9.55
CA LEU A 4 -11.48 32.50 -8.70
C LEU A 4 -11.08 31.32 -9.59
N ALA A 5 -9.80 31.26 -9.96
CA ALA A 5 -9.22 30.09 -10.58
C ALA A 5 -9.22 28.95 -9.54
N VAL A 6 -10.12 27.99 -9.72
CA VAL A 6 -10.12 26.74 -8.96
C VAL A 6 -8.95 25.91 -9.49
N LEU A 7 -7.82 25.91 -8.77
CA LEU A 7 -6.71 25.01 -9.08
C LEU A 7 -7.19 23.56 -8.95
N PRO A 8 -6.89 22.68 -9.93
CA PRO A 8 -7.16 21.27 -9.77
C PRO A 8 -6.30 20.77 -8.60
N VAL A 9 -6.94 20.17 -7.60
CA VAL A 9 -6.25 19.40 -6.56
C VAL A 9 -5.44 18.34 -7.30
N ALA A 10 -4.12 18.51 -7.33
CA ALA A 10 -3.24 17.49 -7.87
C ALA A 10 -3.46 16.23 -7.04
N MET A 11 -4.03 15.18 -7.65
CA MET A 11 -3.98 13.84 -7.08
C MET A 11 -2.49 13.49 -6.96
N GLN A 12 -1.89 13.72 -5.80
CA GLN A 12 -0.53 13.32 -5.54
C GLN A 12 -0.52 11.79 -5.55
N ALA A 13 -0.17 11.22 -6.71
CA ALA A 13 0.24 9.83 -6.79
C ALA A 13 1.35 9.65 -5.76
N GLN A 14 1.22 8.61 -4.94
CA GLN A 14 2.13 8.42 -3.85
C GLN A 14 3.56 8.23 -4.35
N THR A 15 4.47 9.10 -3.91
CA THR A 15 5.87 9.08 -4.33
C THR A 15 6.68 8.19 -3.40
N SER A 16 7.52 7.33 -3.97
CA SER A 16 8.54 6.64 -3.17
C SER A 16 9.64 7.60 -2.73
N ASP A 17 10.42 7.20 -1.73
CA ASP A 17 11.70 7.85 -1.44
C ASP A 17 12.76 7.58 -2.56
N GLU A 18 13.95 8.14 -2.41
CA GLU A 18 15.08 7.95 -3.34
C GLU A 18 15.53 6.49 -3.49
N LEU A 19 15.21 5.64 -2.51
CA LEU A 19 15.51 4.21 -2.49
C LEU A 19 14.33 3.36 -2.99
N GLY A 20 13.24 3.98 -3.40
CA GLY A 20 12.03 3.33 -3.88
C GLY A 20 11.07 2.87 -2.78
N ASN A 21 11.28 3.22 -1.51
CA ASN A 21 10.41 2.79 -0.42
C ASN A 21 9.10 3.58 -0.37
N TYR A 22 8.00 2.89 -0.05
CA TYR A 22 6.68 3.48 0.14
C TYR A 22 6.30 3.48 1.61
N TYR A 23 6.27 4.66 2.23
CA TYR A 23 5.88 4.81 3.63
C TYR A 23 4.38 5.00 3.83
N LYS A 24 3.61 5.17 2.77
CA LYS A 24 2.16 5.39 2.79
C LYS A 24 1.45 4.33 1.95
N ASN A 25 0.12 4.28 1.91
CA ASN A 25 -0.62 3.23 1.19
C ASN A 25 -1.59 3.74 0.13
N GLU A 26 -1.89 5.03 0.17
CA GLU A 26 -2.85 5.72 -0.67
C GLU A 26 -2.50 5.63 -2.16
N THR A 27 -3.47 5.19 -2.96
CA THR A 27 -3.38 5.20 -4.42
C THR A 27 -4.58 5.90 -5.05
N PRO A 28 -4.46 6.43 -6.29
CA PRO A 28 -5.61 7.02 -6.98
C PRO A 28 -6.75 6.04 -7.23
N VAL A 29 -6.45 4.74 -7.30
CA VAL A 29 -7.43 3.66 -7.49
C VAL A 29 -7.65 2.92 -6.18
N GLN A 30 -8.92 2.80 -5.78
CA GLN A 30 -9.36 2.08 -4.58
C GLN A 30 -10.11 0.80 -4.98
N SER A 31 -10.10 -0.19 -4.11
CA SER A 31 -10.86 -1.43 -4.24
C SER A 31 -12.36 -1.15 -4.22
N THR A 32 -13.14 -1.83 -5.07
CA THR A 32 -14.61 -1.79 -5.04
C THR A 32 -15.20 -2.75 -4.01
N ARG A 33 -14.36 -3.49 -3.27
CA ARG A 33 -14.79 -4.42 -2.24
C ARG A 33 -15.44 -3.65 -1.09
N ASN A 34 -16.70 -3.94 -0.82
CA ASN A 34 -17.42 -3.32 0.29
C ASN A 34 -16.85 -3.85 1.61
N SER A 35 -16.20 -2.98 2.37
CA SER A 35 -15.51 -3.32 3.62
C SER A 35 -15.96 -2.34 4.71
N GLN A 36 -16.11 -2.84 5.94
CA GLN A 36 -16.57 -2.04 7.08
C GLN A 36 -15.64 -0.85 7.39
N ASN A 37 -14.35 -0.95 7.02
CA ASN A 37 -13.33 0.09 7.19
C ASN A 37 -13.09 0.91 5.90
N GLY A 38 -13.94 0.70 4.89
CA GLY A 38 -13.86 1.31 3.56
C GLY A 38 -12.91 0.61 2.59
N SER A 39 -12.88 1.12 1.36
CA SER A 39 -12.06 0.59 0.26
C SER A 39 -10.56 0.68 0.56
N GLY A 40 -9.83 -0.41 0.34
CA GLY A 40 -8.36 -0.41 0.38
C GLY A 40 -7.76 0.15 -0.91
N SER A 41 -6.50 0.56 -0.87
CA SER A 41 -5.77 1.06 -2.03
C SER A 41 -5.24 -0.08 -2.88
N LEU A 42 -5.29 0.05 -4.21
CA LEU A 42 -4.84 -0.99 -5.13
C LEU A 42 -3.39 -0.81 -5.57
N TRP A 43 -2.63 -1.88 -5.37
CA TRP A 43 -1.22 -2.00 -5.76
C TRP A 43 -1.04 -3.20 -6.69
N ARG A 44 -0.03 -3.17 -7.54
CA ARG A 44 0.31 -4.26 -8.46
C ARG A 44 1.69 -4.82 -8.13
N VAL A 45 1.84 -6.15 -8.12
CA VAL A 45 3.14 -6.81 -8.00
C VAL A 45 3.90 -6.74 -9.34
N VAL A 46 5.16 -6.33 -9.31
CA VAL A 46 6.01 -6.17 -10.52
C VAL A 46 7.24 -7.10 -10.55
N VAL A 47 7.62 -7.66 -9.40
CA VAL A 47 8.76 -8.61 -9.31
C VAL A 47 8.43 -9.95 -9.98
N ALA A 48 9.40 -10.51 -10.72
CA ALA A 48 9.21 -11.73 -11.52
C ALA A 48 9.07 -12.99 -10.65
N ASP A 49 9.90 -13.13 -9.63
CA ASP A 49 10.01 -14.35 -8.79
C ASP A 49 8.90 -14.46 -7.74
N GLY A 50 7.91 -13.57 -7.82
CA GLY A 50 6.83 -13.45 -6.85
C GLY A 50 7.21 -12.63 -5.62
N LEU A 51 6.17 -12.19 -4.90
CA LEU A 51 6.27 -11.36 -3.71
C LEU A 51 5.72 -12.09 -2.50
N ASN A 52 6.59 -12.39 -1.55
CA ASN A 52 6.21 -13.04 -0.30
C ASN A 52 5.43 -12.08 0.61
N CYS A 53 4.26 -12.55 1.05
CA CYS A 53 3.48 -11.93 2.10
C CYS A 53 3.71 -12.67 3.41
N ARG A 54 4.14 -11.93 4.44
CA ARG A 54 4.59 -12.50 5.71
C ARG A 54 3.63 -12.20 6.84
N ARG A 55 3.70 -12.97 7.92
CA ARG A 55 2.81 -12.78 9.09
C ARG A 55 3.04 -11.45 9.81
N ALA A 56 4.24 -10.91 9.77
CA ALA A 56 4.62 -9.63 10.38
C ALA A 56 5.56 -8.84 9.45
N ALA A 57 5.74 -7.54 9.75
CA ALA A 57 6.64 -6.62 9.06
C ALA A 57 8.12 -6.93 9.35
N SER A 58 8.61 -8.09 8.90
CA SER A 58 9.97 -8.58 9.14
C SER A 58 10.33 -9.65 8.11
N LEU A 59 11.61 -9.70 7.72
CA LEU A 59 12.14 -10.73 6.81
C LEU A 59 12.17 -12.13 7.44
N GLN A 60 12.29 -12.21 8.77
CA GLN A 60 12.36 -13.44 9.54
C GLN A 60 10.96 -14.02 9.83
N SER A 61 9.91 -13.22 9.64
CA SER A 61 8.53 -13.68 9.84
C SER A 61 8.11 -14.74 8.81
N PRO A 62 7.34 -15.78 9.21
CA PRO A 62 6.87 -16.82 8.29
C PRO A 62 6.14 -16.25 7.06
N VAL A 63 6.40 -16.84 5.89
CA VAL A 63 5.63 -16.56 4.67
C VAL A 63 4.26 -17.24 4.79
N LEU A 64 3.20 -16.47 4.61
CA LEU A 64 1.82 -16.97 4.62
C LEU A 64 1.32 -17.29 3.20
N ARG A 65 1.74 -16.49 2.22
CA ARG A 65 1.42 -16.67 0.79
C ARG A 65 2.40 -15.90 -0.08
N THR A 66 2.42 -16.23 -1.36
CA THR A 66 3.24 -15.54 -2.37
C THR A 66 2.33 -15.05 -3.49
N TYR A 67 2.48 -13.77 -3.86
CA TYR A 67 1.77 -13.17 -4.98
C TYR A 67 2.61 -13.26 -6.24
N LEU A 68 1.99 -13.61 -7.36
CA LEU A 68 2.65 -13.63 -8.66
C LEU A 68 2.75 -12.21 -9.24
N ARG A 69 3.61 -12.03 -10.24
CA ARG A 69 3.63 -10.81 -11.05
C ARG A 69 2.22 -10.48 -11.58
N ASP A 70 1.93 -9.19 -11.65
CA ASP A 70 0.64 -8.60 -12.06
C ASP A 70 -0.54 -8.87 -11.11
N ALA A 71 -0.34 -9.61 -10.02
CA ALA A 71 -1.35 -9.73 -8.98
C ALA A 71 -1.69 -8.35 -8.41
N LEU A 72 -2.99 -8.12 -8.21
CA LEU A 72 -3.51 -6.93 -7.54
C LEU A 72 -3.59 -7.19 -6.03
N LEU A 73 -3.03 -6.25 -5.27
CA LEU A 73 -3.06 -6.25 -3.82
C LEU A 73 -4.02 -5.16 -3.36
N GLU A 74 -4.92 -5.52 -2.46
CA GLU A 74 -5.69 -4.53 -1.70
C GLU A 74 -4.95 -4.25 -0.40
N VAL A 75 -4.40 -3.06 -0.28
CA VAL A 75 -3.64 -2.61 0.89
C VAL A 75 -4.55 -1.77 1.79
N GLU A 76 -4.46 -2.01 3.09
CA GLU A 76 -5.19 -1.21 4.06
C GLU A 76 -4.66 0.23 4.07
N VAL A 77 -5.56 1.18 3.86
CA VAL A 77 -5.32 2.59 4.13
C VAL A 77 -5.80 2.82 5.55
N TYR A 78 -4.87 3.13 6.46
CA TYR A 78 -5.26 3.53 7.80
C TYR A 78 -6.18 4.77 7.70
N ARG A 79 -7.14 4.92 8.61
CA ARG A 79 -7.90 6.16 8.75
C ARG A 79 -7.47 6.79 10.07
N GLY A 80 -6.64 7.82 9.97
CA GLY A 80 -6.08 8.50 11.12
C GLY A 80 -7.09 9.47 11.73
N GLY A 81 -6.91 9.76 13.01
CA GLY A 81 -7.48 10.96 13.65
C GLY A 81 -6.85 12.25 13.09
N SER A 82 -7.26 13.40 13.63
CA SER A 82 -6.87 14.74 13.14
C SER A 82 -5.36 14.97 13.01
N ASP A 83 -4.53 14.24 13.76
CA ASP A 83 -3.08 14.44 13.86
C ASP A 83 -2.24 13.19 13.55
N GLU A 84 -2.85 12.10 13.07
CA GLU A 84 -2.13 10.84 12.83
C GLU A 84 -1.51 10.81 11.43
N VAL A 85 -0.17 10.82 11.38
CA VAL A 85 0.58 10.51 10.15
C VAL A 85 0.59 9.01 9.96
N LEU A 86 -0.25 8.55 9.04
CA LEU A 86 -0.42 7.14 8.74
C LEU A 86 0.72 6.65 7.88
N VAL A 87 1.62 5.89 8.50
CA VAL A 87 2.77 5.31 7.83
C VAL A 87 2.77 3.79 7.96
N ASN A 88 3.34 3.15 6.96
CA ASN A 88 3.64 1.73 6.99
C ASN A 88 4.56 1.39 8.16
N ALA A 89 4.30 0.23 8.76
CA ALA A 89 5.20 -0.36 9.75
C ALA A 89 6.59 -0.54 9.13
N VAL A 90 7.63 -0.22 9.90
CA VAL A 90 9.03 -0.41 9.50
C VAL A 90 9.64 -1.58 10.26
N ASP A 91 10.51 -2.33 9.59
CA ASP A 91 11.31 -3.36 10.24
C ASP A 91 12.52 -2.77 11.00
N GLU A 92 13.31 -3.65 11.61
CA GLU A 92 14.55 -3.32 12.34
C GLU A 92 15.58 -2.52 11.50
N ASN A 93 15.47 -2.55 10.16
CA ASN A 93 16.34 -1.83 9.24
C ASN A 93 15.69 -0.54 8.69
N GLY A 94 14.57 -0.11 9.27
CA GLY A 94 13.84 1.09 8.88
C GLY A 94 13.08 0.97 7.55
N LYS A 95 12.83 -0.27 7.09
CA LYS A 95 12.27 -0.50 5.76
C LYS A 95 10.77 -0.79 5.85
N PRO A 96 9.93 -0.11 5.04
CA PRO A 96 8.50 -0.18 5.23
C PRO A 96 7.87 -1.47 4.68
N TRP A 97 6.77 -1.85 5.31
CA TRP A 97 5.96 -3.02 4.99
C TRP A 97 4.48 -2.64 4.88
N MET A 98 3.85 -3.07 3.78
CA MET A 98 2.44 -2.80 3.50
C MET A 98 1.53 -3.91 4.05
N PRO A 99 0.50 -3.58 4.82
CA PRO A 99 -0.53 -4.52 5.23
C PRO A 99 -1.47 -4.84 4.05
N VAL A 100 -1.34 -6.03 3.49
CA VAL A 100 -2.21 -6.55 2.44
C VAL A 100 -3.40 -7.27 3.08
N ARG A 101 -4.60 -6.87 2.70
CA ARG A 101 -5.86 -7.51 3.12
C ARG A 101 -5.99 -8.89 2.47
N GLY A 102 -6.37 -9.87 3.28
CA GLY A 102 -6.72 -11.21 2.80
C GLY A 102 -8.20 -11.35 2.48
N LYS A 103 -8.69 -12.59 2.50
CA LYS A 103 -10.12 -12.86 2.22
C LYS A 103 -11.01 -12.26 3.29
N ASP A 104 -10.57 -12.34 4.54
CA ASP A 104 -11.25 -11.84 5.74
C ASP A 104 -10.38 -10.78 6.45
N PHE A 105 -11.00 -10.00 7.34
CA PHE A 105 -10.32 -8.90 8.05
C PHE A 105 -9.19 -9.36 8.98
N SER A 106 -9.22 -10.62 9.44
CA SER A 106 -8.15 -11.21 10.26
C SER A 106 -7.00 -11.77 9.43
N ASP A 107 -7.17 -11.88 8.10
CA ASP A 107 -6.20 -12.48 7.19
C ASP A 107 -5.27 -11.40 6.61
N VAL A 108 -4.71 -10.54 7.47
CA VAL A 108 -3.74 -9.53 7.06
C VAL A 108 -2.34 -10.16 6.99
N CYS A 109 -1.60 -9.81 5.95
CA CYS A 109 -0.18 -10.17 5.83
C CYS A 109 0.61 -8.97 5.30
N TYR A 110 1.93 -9.00 5.45
CA TYR A 110 2.80 -7.87 5.16
C TYR A 110 3.70 -8.16 3.96
N VAL A 111 3.70 -7.26 2.98
CA VAL A 111 4.64 -7.29 1.84
C VAL A 111 5.64 -6.14 1.94
N ARG A 112 6.81 -6.31 1.34
CA ARG A 112 7.82 -5.24 1.31
C ARG A 112 7.33 -4.06 0.46
N ALA A 113 7.26 -2.88 1.07
CA ALA A 113 6.76 -1.66 0.44
C ALA A 113 7.87 -0.94 -0.33
N ASN A 114 8.22 -1.45 -1.51
CA ASN A 114 9.26 -0.85 -2.35
C ASN A 114 8.95 -1.00 -3.85
N SER A 115 9.32 0.00 -4.66
CA SER A 115 9.05 0.12 -6.09
C SER A 115 9.63 -1.00 -6.94
N ARG A 116 10.64 -1.72 -6.42
CA ARG A 116 11.18 -2.93 -7.05
C ARG A 116 10.22 -4.12 -7.00
N TYR A 117 9.27 -4.12 -6.07
CA TYR A 117 8.37 -5.25 -5.82
C TYR A 117 6.93 -4.96 -6.17
N ILE A 118 6.48 -3.73 -5.91
CA ILE A 118 5.08 -3.29 -6.11
C ILE A 118 5.02 -1.88 -6.67
N GLN A 119 3.91 -1.56 -7.33
CA GLN A 119 3.64 -0.21 -7.85
C GLN A 119 2.18 0.19 -7.61
N PRO A 120 1.88 1.48 -7.42
CA PRO A 120 0.51 1.94 -7.29
C PRO A 120 -0.24 1.73 -8.61
N VAL A 121 -1.50 1.31 -8.54
CA VAL A 121 -2.34 1.26 -9.75
C VAL A 121 -2.78 2.68 -10.09
N LEU A 122 -2.39 3.13 -11.28
CA LEU A 122 -2.79 4.41 -11.88
C LEU A 122 -3.84 4.09 -12.95
N ARG A 123 -4.91 4.88 -13.03
CA ARG A 123 -6.01 4.66 -14.00
C ARG A 123 -5.54 4.72 -15.44
#